data_AF-T1CFJ5-F1
#
_entry.id   AF-T1CFJ5-F1
#
_cell.length_a   1.000
_cell.length_b   1.000
_cell.length_c   1.000
_cell.angle_alpha   90.00
_cell.angle_beta   90.00
_cell.angle_gamma   90.00
#
_symmetry.space_group_name_H-M   'P 1'
#
loop_
_entity.id
_entity.type
_entity.pdbx_description
1 polymer ?
#
loop_
_entity_poly.entity_id
_entity_poly.type
_entity_poly.pdbx_seq_one_letter_code
_entity_poly.pdbx_strand_id
1 'polypeptide(L)'
;DNASGVATLIEIARAFRASGQVPRRSILFVAVTGEEKGLLGSEYFAQHPSVPGTIVADLNMDMFLPLYPLKYLEVQGLGESSLGPDLRALAAEVGVEAQPDHEPERVIFIRSDQYNFVKIGAPSLMLSVGYRKGSREEEISKAWFRERYHAPADDL
;
A
#
# COMPACT_ATOMS: atom_id res chain seq x y z
N ASP A 1 7.97 0.16 10.98
CA ASP A 1 7.72 0.77 9.67
C ASP A 1 8.93 0.51 8.77
N ASN A 2 8.84 -0.21 7.64
CA ASN A 2 7.67 -0.84 7.01
C ASN A 2 7.81 -2.39 6.91
N ALA A 3 8.26 -3.04 7.98
CA ALA A 3 8.46 -4.50 7.98
C ALA A 3 7.17 -5.29 7.68
N SER A 4 6.00 -4.76 8.07
CA SER A 4 4.70 -5.35 7.78
C SER A 4 4.36 -5.35 6.28
N GLY A 5 4.64 -4.26 5.55
CA GLY A 5 4.50 -4.17 4.10
C GLY A 5 5.41 -5.16 3.37
N VAL A 6 6.68 -5.27 3.81
CA VAL A 6 7.64 -6.23 3.24
C VAL A 6 7.21 -7.68 3.49
N ALA A 7 6.73 -8.00 4.69
CA ALA A 7 6.21 -9.33 4.98
C ALA A 7 5.01 -9.69 4.08
N THR A 8 4.10 -8.72 3.89
CA THR A 8 2.94 -8.88 3.00
C THR A 8 3.37 -9.09 1.55
N LEU A 9 4.35 -8.32 1.05
CA LEU A 9 4.92 -8.46 -0.30
C LEU A 9 5.47 -9.87 -0.54
N ILE A 10 6.25 -10.39 0.42
CA ILE A 10 6.84 -11.74 0.35
C ILE A 10 5.74 -12.81 0.31
N GLU A 11 4.72 -12.69 1.16
CA GLU A 11 3.62 -13.65 1.21
C GLU A 11 2.74 -13.63 -0.05
N ILE A 12 2.51 -12.46 -0.65
CA ILE A 12 1.83 -12.34 -1.95
C ILE A 12 2.67 -13.02 -3.03
N ALA A 13 3.99 -12.79 -3.08
CA ALA A 13 4.88 -13.46 -4.03
C ALA A 13 4.85 -14.99 -3.88
N ARG A 14 4.86 -15.48 -2.63
CA ARG A 14 4.72 -16.90 -2.32
C ARG A 14 3.37 -17.46 -2.81
N ALA A 15 2.28 -16.74 -2.58
CA ALA A 15 0.93 -17.13 -3.01
C ALA A 15 0.80 -17.19 -4.54
N PHE A 16 1.34 -16.20 -5.27
CA PHE A 16 1.39 -16.24 -6.74
C PHE A 16 2.16 -17.45 -7.26
N ARG A 17 3.31 -17.78 -6.66
CA ARG A 17 4.07 -18.97 -7.03
C ARG A 17 3.28 -20.25 -6.74
N ALA A 18 2.61 -20.33 -5.59
CA ALA A 18 1.88 -21.52 -5.16
C ALA A 18 0.59 -21.76 -5.98
N SER A 19 -0.04 -20.71 -6.52
CA SER A 19 -1.28 -20.84 -7.30
C SER A 19 -1.07 -21.57 -8.63
N GLY A 20 0.17 -21.59 -9.15
CA GLY A 20 0.49 -22.13 -10.47
C GLY A 20 -0.11 -21.34 -11.64
N GLN A 21 -0.78 -20.21 -11.38
CA GLN A 21 -1.34 -19.35 -12.40
C GLN A 21 -0.25 -18.47 -13.02
N VAL A 22 -0.21 -18.42 -14.34
CA VAL A 22 0.67 -17.50 -15.07
C VAL A 22 -0.15 -16.25 -15.43
N PRO A 23 0.12 -15.10 -14.81
CA PRO A 23 -0.63 -13.88 -15.11
C PRO A 23 -0.36 -13.43 -16.55
N ARG A 24 -1.35 -12.79 -17.18
CA ARG A 24 -1.20 -12.23 -18.54
C ARG A 24 -0.19 -11.08 -18.62
N ARG A 25 0.14 -10.46 -17.48
CA ARG A 25 1.12 -9.39 -17.35
C ARG A 25 2.22 -9.82 -16.41
N SER A 26 3.45 -9.40 -16.67
CA SER A 26 4.54 -9.55 -15.72
C SER A 26 4.21 -8.83 -14.41
N ILE A 27 4.54 -9.46 -13.29
CA ILE A 27 4.41 -8.87 -11.95
C ILE A 27 5.81 -8.72 -11.39
N LEU A 28 6.10 -7.52 -10.87
CA LEU A 28 7.34 -7.21 -10.16
C LEU A 28 7.00 -7.07 -8.68
N PHE A 29 7.82 -7.70 -7.84
CA PHE A 29 7.81 -7.48 -6.39
C PHE A 29 9.02 -6.61 -6.07
N VAL A 30 8.79 -5.39 -5.61
CA VAL A 30 9.84 -4.38 -5.43
C VAL A 30 9.89 -4.00 -3.95
N ALA A 31 11.05 -4.19 -3.33
CA ALA A 31 11.37 -3.64 -2.02
C ALA A 31 12.33 -2.47 -2.22
N VAL A 32 11.89 -1.26 -1.88
CA VAL A 32 12.67 -0.04 -2.12
C VAL A 32 13.54 0.32 -0.92
N THR A 33 14.48 1.24 -1.13
CA THR A 33 15.34 1.78 -0.08
C THR A 33 15.20 3.30 0.00
N GLY A 34 15.55 3.91 1.13
CA GLY A 34 15.57 5.36 1.26
C GLY A 34 14.20 6.05 1.15
N GLU A 35 13.10 5.34 1.43
CA GLU A 35 11.74 5.90 1.57
C GLU A 35 11.75 7.05 2.59
N GLU A 36 12.20 6.78 3.81
CA GLU A 36 12.34 7.74 4.92
C GLU A 36 13.36 8.88 4.68
N LYS A 37 14.06 8.86 3.55
CA LYS A 37 14.98 9.93 3.12
C LYS A 37 14.41 10.75 1.97
N GLY A 38 13.12 10.63 1.69
CA GLY A 38 12.43 11.33 0.62
C GLY A 38 12.21 10.47 -0.61
N LEU A 39 11.82 9.20 -0.43
CA LEU A 39 11.40 8.30 -1.49
C LEU A 39 12.50 8.01 -2.53
N LEU A 40 13.77 8.02 -2.11
CA LEU A 40 14.91 8.03 -3.03
C LEU A 40 15.00 6.76 -3.89
N GLY A 41 14.73 5.59 -3.31
CA GLY A 41 14.82 4.32 -4.03
C GLY A 41 13.67 4.12 -5.01
N SER A 42 12.44 4.47 -4.63
CA SER A 42 11.29 4.41 -5.55
C SER A 42 11.40 5.44 -6.66
N GLU A 43 11.90 6.65 -6.37
CA GLU A 43 12.18 7.66 -7.40
C GLU A 43 13.19 7.15 -8.43
N TYR A 44 14.31 6.60 -7.95
CA TYR A 44 15.33 6.05 -8.82
C TYR A 44 14.77 4.92 -9.68
N PHE A 45 14.07 3.95 -9.07
CA PHE A 45 13.52 2.81 -9.79
C PHE A 45 12.44 3.20 -10.80
N ALA A 46 11.53 4.12 -10.47
CA ALA A 46 10.49 4.59 -11.38
C ALA A 46 11.09 5.24 -12.64
N GLN A 47 12.20 5.99 -12.48
CA GLN A 47 12.90 6.63 -13.60
C GLN A 47 13.85 5.68 -14.35
N HIS A 48 14.36 4.65 -13.67
CA HIS A 48 15.36 3.73 -14.19
C HIS A 48 15.00 2.26 -13.87
N PRO A 49 13.89 1.75 -14.42
CA PRO A 49 13.47 0.38 -14.12
C PRO A 49 14.53 -0.61 -14.61
N SER A 50 14.89 -1.57 -13.74
CA SER A 50 15.89 -2.60 -14.04
C SER A 50 15.38 -3.71 -14.97
N VAL A 51 14.10 -3.62 -15.39
CA VAL A 51 13.44 -4.59 -16.27
C VAL A 51 12.92 -3.89 -17.53
N PRO A 52 12.87 -4.59 -18.68
CA PRO A 52 12.31 -4.03 -19.89
C PRO A 52 10.79 -3.88 -19.80
N GLY A 53 10.25 -2.91 -20.53
CA GLY A 53 8.82 -2.65 -20.64
C GLY A 53 8.40 -1.35 -19.94
N THR A 54 7.09 -1.18 -19.79
CA THR A 54 6.48 0.00 -19.17
C THR A 54 5.77 -0.44 -17.89
N ILE A 55 5.96 0.30 -16.81
CA ILE A 55 5.17 0.11 -15.59
C ILE A 55 3.77 0.66 -15.87
N VAL A 56 2.77 -0.21 -15.85
CA VAL A 56 1.38 0.12 -16.21
C VAL A 56 0.45 0.23 -15.02
N ALA A 57 0.92 -0.15 -13.84
CA ALA A 57 0.22 -0.04 -12.56
C ALA A 57 1.23 -0.19 -11.42
N ASP A 58 0.95 0.46 -10.29
CA ASP A 58 1.66 0.28 -9.02
C ASP A 58 0.66 0.03 -7.89
N LEU A 59 0.99 -0.92 -7.00
CA LEU A 59 0.24 -1.21 -5.78
C LEU A 59 1.22 -1.18 -4.62
N ASN A 60 1.20 -0.08 -3.87
CA ASN A 60 2.09 0.14 -2.75
C ASN A 60 1.45 -0.31 -1.42
N MET A 61 2.27 -0.84 -0.53
CA MET A 61 1.86 -1.21 0.83
C MET A 61 2.82 -0.56 1.79
N ASP A 62 2.33 0.48 2.47
CA ASP A 62 3.09 1.18 3.49
C ASP A 62 2.34 1.11 4.81
N MET A 63 2.99 0.51 5.81
CA MET A 63 2.40 0.20 7.10
C MET A 63 1.10 -0.63 6.98
N PHE A 64 1.17 -1.78 6.29
CA PHE A 64 0.05 -2.74 6.25
C PHE A 64 -0.07 -3.49 7.59
N LEU A 65 -0.51 -2.79 8.64
CA LEU A 65 -0.45 -3.25 10.02
C LEU A 65 -1.67 -4.11 10.40
N PRO A 66 -1.49 -5.36 10.83
CA PRO A 66 -2.60 -6.23 11.25
C PRO A 66 -3.04 -5.94 12.70
N LEU A 67 -3.34 -4.68 13.03
CA LEU A 67 -3.69 -4.25 14.39
C LEU A 67 -5.06 -4.79 14.87
N TYR A 68 -5.94 -5.09 13.93
CA TYR A 68 -7.30 -5.57 14.15
C TYR A 68 -7.82 -6.25 12.86
N PRO A 69 -8.97 -6.98 12.91
CA PRO A 69 -9.48 -7.68 11.73
C PRO A 69 -9.72 -6.76 10.54
N LEU A 70 -9.26 -7.18 9.35
CA LEU A 70 -9.44 -6.46 8.10
C LEU A 70 -10.93 -6.50 7.68
N LYS A 71 -11.66 -5.44 8.02
CA LYS A 71 -13.03 -5.17 7.54
C LYS A 71 -13.06 -4.03 6.54
N TYR A 72 -12.10 -3.12 6.67
CA TYR A 72 -11.97 -1.96 5.82
C TYR A 72 -10.56 -1.89 5.24
N LEU A 73 -10.48 -1.65 3.95
CA LEU A 73 -9.23 -1.37 3.25
C LEU A 73 -9.20 0.13 2.99
N GLU A 74 -8.32 0.85 3.68
CA GLU A 74 -8.09 2.26 3.38
C GLU A 74 -7.14 2.37 2.19
N VAL A 75 -7.50 3.21 1.22
CA VAL A 75 -6.81 3.26 -0.06
C VAL A 75 -6.62 4.71 -0.51
N GLN A 76 -5.36 5.13 -0.53
CA GLN A 76 -4.99 6.41 -1.12
C GLN A 76 -4.91 6.25 -2.65
N GLY A 77 -5.51 7.19 -3.38
CA GLY A 77 -5.68 7.11 -4.84
C GLY A 77 -6.93 6.37 -5.31
N LEU A 78 -7.83 5.96 -4.38
CA LEU A 78 -9.02 5.16 -4.71
C LEU A 78 -9.99 5.86 -5.67
N GLY A 79 -10.10 7.18 -5.60
CA GLY A 79 -10.97 7.96 -6.50
C GLY A 79 -10.23 8.47 -7.73
N GLU A 80 -8.92 8.62 -7.63
CA GLU A 80 -8.05 9.28 -8.60
C GLU A 80 -7.46 8.29 -9.61
N SER A 81 -7.27 7.03 -9.20
CA SER A 81 -6.68 5.98 -10.02
C SER A 81 -7.73 5.18 -10.78
N SER A 82 -7.42 4.83 -12.03
CA SER A 82 -8.25 3.91 -12.82
C SER A 82 -8.34 2.50 -12.23
N LEU A 83 -7.49 2.16 -11.26
CA LEU A 83 -7.51 0.90 -10.52
C LEU A 83 -8.61 0.86 -9.42
N GLY A 84 -9.16 2.01 -9.05
CA GLY A 84 -10.10 2.12 -7.93
C GLY A 84 -11.38 1.28 -8.09
N PRO A 85 -12.08 1.32 -9.25
CA PRO A 85 -13.27 0.50 -9.47
C PRO A 85 -13.02 -1.00 -9.32
N ASP A 86 -11.94 -1.52 -9.91
CA ASP A 86 -11.57 -2.93 -9.84
C ASP A 86 -11.27 -3.34 -8.39
N LEU A 87 -10.54 -2.51 -7.65
CA LEU A 87 -10.25 -2.77 -6.23
C LEU A 87 -11.52 -2.83 -5.39
N ARG A 88 -12.47 -1.91 -5.59
CA ARG A 88 -13.75 -1.92 -4.86
C ARG A 88 -14.53 -3.20 -5.11
N ALA A 89 -14.58 -3.66 -6.36
CA ALA A 89 -15.26 -4.91 -6.72
C ALA A 89 -14.59 -6.11 -6.03
N LEU A 90 -13.27 -6.23 -6.12
CA LEU A 90 -12.51 -7.32 -5.50
C LEU A 90 -12.60 -7.32 -3.97
N ALA A 91 -12.54 -6.16 -3.33
CA ALA A 91 -12.67 -6.03 -1.89
C ALA A 91 -14.06 -6.53 -1.43
N ALA A 92 -15.12 -6.14 -2.14
CA ALA A 92 -16.48 -6.56 -1.82
C ALA A 92 -16.68 -8.08 -1.94
N GLU A 93 -16.04 -8.73 -2.93
CA GLU A 93 -16.09 -10.19 -3.09
C GLU A 93 -15.51 -10.95 -1.88
N VAL A 94 -14.53 -10.37 -1.19
CA VAL A 94 -13.91 -10.95 0.01
C VAL A 94 -14.49 -10.40 1.32
N GLY A 95 -15.58 -9.63 1.25
CA GLY A 95 -16.26 -9.07 2.42
C GLY A 95 -15.51 -7.92 3.11
N VAL A 96 -14.65 -7.21 2.37
CA VAL A 96 -13.89 -6.03 2.82
C VAL A 96 -14.43 -4.79 2.13
N GLU A 97 -14.61 -3.70 2.87
CA GLU A 97 -15.04 -2.42 2.31
C GLU A 97 -13.83 -1.54 1.96
N ALA A 98 -13.63 -1.26 0.66
CA ALA A 98 -12.60 -0.31 0.22
C ALA A 98 -13.09 1.14 0.42
N GLN A 99 -12.35 1.92 1.20
CA GLN A 99 -12.68 3.29 1.59
C GLN A 99 -11.53 4.26 1.26
N PRO A 100 -11.85 5.52 0.93
CA PRO A 100 -10.83 6.54 0.68
C PRO A 100 -10.12 6.96 1.99
N ASP A 101 -9.08 7.76 1.84
CA ASP A 101 -8.36 8.40 2.96
C ASP A 101 -9.32 9.13 3.92
N HIS A 102 -9.23 8.84 5.22
CA HIS A 102 -10.05 9.48 6.25
C HIS A 102 -9.57 10.87 6.64
N GLU A 103 -8.30 11.16 6.39
CA GLU A 103 -7.56 12.34 6.83
C GLU A 103 -6.85 13.01 5.63
N PRO A 104 -7.59 13.37 4.55
CA PRO A 104 -7.01 13.91 3.32
C PRO A 104 -6.21 15.21 3.54
N GLU A 105 -6.51 15.95 4.61
CA GLU A 105 -5.76 17.14 5.02
C GLU A 105 -4.29 16.85 5.39
N ARG A 106 -3.95 15.60 5.70
CA ARG A 106 -2.57 15.16 5.95
C ARG A 106 -1.78 14.91 4.67
N VAL A 107 -2.47 14.91 3.52
CA VAL A 107 -1.90 14.75 2.19
C VAL A 107 -0.99 13.51 2.11
N ILE A 108 -1.45 12.39 2.70
CA ILE A 108 -0.65 11.16 2.81
C ILE A 108 -0.34 10.57 1.43
N PHE A 109 -1.24 10.74 0.46
CA PHE A 109 -1.08 10.20 -0.89
C PHE A 109 0.25 10.56 -1.60
N ILE A 110 0.86 11.70 -1.27
CA ILE A 110 2.14 12.13 -1.87
C ILE A 110 3.39 11.78 -1.03
N ARG A 111 3.19 11.07 0.09
CA ARG A 111 4.22 10.87 1.13
C ARG A 111 4.83 9.47 1.16
N SER A 112 4.45 8.58 0.24
CA SER A 112 5.00 7.23 0.14
C SER A 112 5.28 6.86 -1.33
N ASP A 113 5.91 5.70 -1.53
CA ASP A 113 6.61 5.31 -2.74
C ASP A 113 5.75 5.30 -4.01
N GLN A 114 4.44 5.02 -3.91
CA GLN A 114 3.52 5.05 -5.05
C GLN A 114 3.55 6.38 -5.79
N TYR A 115 3.84 7.48 -5.09
CA TYR A 115 3.80 8.80 -5.66
C TYR A 115 4.83 8.98 -6.78
N ASN A 116 5.98 8.30 -6.71
CA ASN A 116 6.97 8.34 -7.78
C ASN A 116 6.51 7.62 -9.05
N PHE A 117 5.64 6.62 -8.92
CA PHE A 117 4.99 5.97 -10.07
C PHE A 117 3.87 6.83 -10.66
N VAL A 118 3.13 7.56 -9.83
CA VAL A 118 2.15 8.57 -10.29
C VAL A 118 2.84 9.66 -11.12
N LYS A 119 4.02 10.15 -10.71
CA LYS A 119 4.78 11.18 -11.44
C LYS A 119 5.15 10.76 -12.87
N ILE A 120 5.31 9.46 -13.13
CA ILE A 120 5.59 8.93 -14.47
C ILE A 120 4.33 8.46 -15.22
N GLY A 121 3.14 8.71 -14.66
CA GLY A 121 1.86 8.42 -15.28
C GLY A 121 1.33 7.00 -15.06
N ALA A 122 1.93 6.22 -14.17
CA ALA A 122 1.39 4.91 -13.82
C ALA A 122 0.22 5.06 -12.82
N PRO A 123 -0.97 4.50 -13.13
CA PRO A 123 -2.04 4.39 -12.15
C PRO A 123 -1.55 3.66 -10.90
N SER A 124 -1.71 4.28 -9.74
CA SER A 124 -1.12 3.78 -8.50
C SER A 124 -2.13 3.82 -7.36
N LEU A 125 -2.00 2.89 -6.42
CA LEU A 125 -2.78 2.84 -5.18
C LEU A 125 -1.83 2.57 -4.02
N MET A 126 -2.09 3.17 -2.86
CA MET A 126 -1.47 2.75 -1.59
C MET A 126 -2.52 2.13 -0.70
N LEU A 127 -2.26 0.95 -0.18
CA LEU A 127 -3.22 0.14 0.58
C LEU A 127 -2.78 0.02 2.03
N SER A 128 -3.69 0.23 2.96
CA SER A 128 -3.47 0.02 4.39
C SER A 128 -4.72 -0.56 5.06
N VAL A 129 -4.52 -1.10 6.27
CA VAL A 129 -5.64 -1.60 7.07
C VAL A 129 -6.42 -0.42 7.62
N GLY A 130 -7.68 -0.30 7.20
CA GLY A 130 -8.56 0.80 7.57
C GLY A 130 -9.50 0.47 8.73
N TYR A 131 -10.12 1.51 9.28
CA TYR A 131 -11.09 1.44 10.36
C TYR A 131 -12.34 2.28 10.03
N ARG A 132 -13.43 2.08 10.78
CA ARG A 132 -14.60 2.96 10.72
C ARG A 132 -14.41 4.15 11.68
N LYS A 133 -14.75 5.38 11.26
CA LYS A 133 -14.75 6.54 12.17
C LYS A 133 -15.66 6.31 13.40
N GLY A 134 -15.17 6.69 14.58
CA GLY A 134 -15.79 6.48 15.89
C GLY A 134 -15.68 5.06 16.44
N SER A 135 -14.89 4.18 15.81
CA SER A 135 -14.75 2.78 16.24
C SER A 135 -13.61 2.59 17.25
N ARG A 136 -13.61 1.43 17.92
CA ARG A 136 -12.49 1.02 18.77
C ARG A 136 -11.20 0.82 17.95
N GLU A 137 -11.34 0.37 16.72
CA GLU A 137 -10.23 0.19 15.78
C GLU A 137 -9.55 1.53 15.45
N GLU A 138 -10.31 2.63 15.35
CA GLU A 138 -9.74 3.99 15.23
C GLU A 138 -8.90 4.36 16.46
N GLU A 139 -9.41 4.10 17.67
CA GLU A 139 -8.68 4.37 18.92
C GLU A 139 -7.37 3.58 18.99
N ILE A 140 -7.39 2.31 18.57
CA ILE A 140 -6.20 1.45 18.48
C ILE A 140 -5.20 2.02 17.49
N SER A 141 -5.63 2.36 16.27
CA SER A 141 -4.75 2.97 15.27
C SER A 141 -4.13 4.28 15.76
N LYS A 142 -4.92 5.17 16.36
CA LYS A 142 -4.43 6.44 16.91
C LYS A 142 -3.46 6.25 18.07
N ALA A 143 -3.70 5.27 18.93
CA ALA A 143 -2.75 4.92 20.00
C ALA A 143 -1.43 4.43 19.41
N TRP A 144 -1.48 3.54 18.42
CA TRP A 144 -0.27 3.06 17.74
C TRP A 144 0.52 4.21 17.11
N PHE A 145 -0.13 5.12 16.37
CA PHE A 145 0.55 6.27 15.77
C PHE A 145 1.18 7.22 16.79
N ARG A 146 0.57 7.36 17.97
CA ARG A 146 1.09 8.23 19.03
C ARG A 146 2.26 7.60 19.78
N GLU A 147 2.24 6.29 19.97
CA GLU A 147 3.12 5.60 20.93
C GLU A 147 4.24 4.81 20.26
N ARG A 148 4.06 4.41 18.99
CA ARG A 148 4.96 3.47 18.30
C ARG A 148 5.51 4.00 16.98
N TYR A 149 4.76 4.79 16.23
CA TYR A 149 5.22 5.30 14.93
C TYR A 149 6.56 6.06 15.06
N HIS A 150 7.55 5.64 14.26
CA HIS A 150 8.91 6.20 14.26
C HIS A 150 9.59 6.21 15.65
N ALA A 151 9.25 5.25 16.50
CA ALA A 151 9.79 5.10 17.83
C ALA A 151 10.45 3.72 18.03
N PRO A 152 11.36 3.56 19.01
CA PRO A 152 11.93 2.25 19.35
C PRO A 152 10.90 1.20 19.75
N ALA A 153 9.68 1.63 20.13
CA ALA A 153 8.55 0.76 20.45
C ALA A 153 7.82 0.24 19.21
N ASP A 154 8.27 0.55 17.99
CA ASP A 154 7.82 -0.09 16.75
C ASP A 154 8.44 -1.49 16.59
N ASP A 155 8.12 -2.35 17.56
CA ASP A 155 8.55 -3.74 17.65
C ASP A 155 7.39 -4.73 17.41
N LEU A 156 7.70 -6.04 17.43
CA LEU A 156 6.75 -7.15 17.25
C LEU A 156 5.75 -7.27 18.41
#